data_AF-A0A9X5N2E2-F1
#
_entry.id   AF-A0A9X5N2E2-F1
#
_cell.length_a   1.000
_cell.length_b   1.000
_cell.length_c   1.000
_cell.angle_alpha   90.00
_cell.angle_beta   90.00
_cell.angle_gamma   90.00
#
_symmetry.space_group_name_H-M   'P 1'
#
loop_
_entity.id
_entity.type
_entity.pdbx_description
1 polymer ?
#
loop_
_entity_poly.entity_id
_entity_poly.type
_entity_poly.pdbx_seq_one_letter_code
_entity_poly.pdbx_strand_id
1 'polypeptide(L)'
;MDFFETVIIIVNFSILGCILFFSEKIKQWSVFILTVAFCVVVVQLIVEGYRWQMIPAYLSPFILTSCYLFAESKKNVKSCGAFTVKTALLVIYLTIAVMLPSLMPVVLFEKTSGPFKVGTTLYHWIDYNREEPYMKDLNGRRELMFGILQKKKER
;
A
#
# COMPACT_ATOMS: atom_id res chain seq x y z
N MET A 1 -11.67 2.76 -1.55
CA MET A 1 -11.03 1.54 -1.05
C MET A 1 -11.77 0.36 -1.64
N ASP A 2 -11.07 -0.56 -2.28
CA ASP A 2 -11.69 -1.79 -2.72
C ASP A 2 -12.13 -2.62 -1.50
N PHE A 3 -13.28 -3.29 -1.61
CA PHE A 3 -13.86 -4.07 -0.50
C PHE A 3 -12.89 -5.15 0.01
N PHE A 4 -12.15 -5.79 -0.90
CA PHE A 4 -11.15 -6.80 -0.58
C PHE A 4 -9.98 -6.25 0.24
N GLU A 5 -9.46 -5.07 -0.13
CA GLU A 5 -8.37 -4.40 0.56
C GLU A 5 -8.76 -4.10 2.02
N THR A 6 -10.00 -3.65 2.22
CA THR A 6 -10.54 -3.33 3.55
C THR A 6 -10.69 -4.58 4.41
N VAL A 7 -11.20 -5.68 3.85
CA VAL A 7 -11.33 -6.97 4.56
C VAL A 7 -9.95 -7.50 4.98
N ILE A 8 -8.95 -7.46 4.10
CA ILE A 8 -7.61 -7.99 4.39
C ILE A 8 -6.89 -7.16 5.46
N ILE A 9 -7.04 -5.82 5.44
CA ILE A 9 -6.50 -4.93 6.48
C ILE A 9 -7.15 -5.24 7.83
N ILE A 10 -8.47 -5.36 7.88
CA ILE A 10 -9.22 -5.67 9.11
C ILE A 10 -8.78 -7.03 9.69
N VAL A 11 -8.57 -8.04 8.84
CA VAL A 11 -8.11 -9.36 9.26
C VAL A 11 -6.69 -9.30 9.84
N ASN A 12 -5.74 -8.66 9.14
CA ASN A 12 -4.36 -8.50 9.66
C ASN A 12 -4.32 -7.73 10.98
N PHE A 13 -5.07 -6.63 11.08
CA PHE A 13 -5.11 -5.83 12.30
C PHE A 13 -5.84 -6.52 13.45
N SER A 14 -6.89 -7.31 13.18
CA SER A 14 -7.54 -8.12 14.22
C SER A 14 -6.59 -9.17 14.77
N ILE A 15 -5.83 -9.84 13.89
CA ILE A 15 -4.81 -10.81 14.30
C ILE A 15 -3.75 -10.13 15.19
N LEU A 16 -3.28 -8.95 14.79
CA LEU A 16 -2.30 -8.16 15.53
C LEU A 16 -2.82 -7.70 16.90
N GLY A 17 -4.06 -7.23 16.96
CA GLY A 17 -4.74 -6.83 18.20
C GLY A 17 -4.98 -7.99 19.15
N CYS A 18 -5.43 -9.14 18.64
CA CYS A 18 -5.64 -10.35 19.43
C CYS A 18 -4.37 -10.84 20.11
N ILE A 19 -3.22 -10.83 19.43
CA ILE A 19 -1.93 -11.24 20.02
C ILE A 19 -1.49 -10.27 21.13
N LEU A 20 -1.68 -8.96 20.94
CA LEU A 20 -1.26 -7.96 21.93
C LEU A 20 -2.14 -7.94 23.19
N PHE A 21 -3.44 -8.23 23.05
CA PHE A 21 -4.38 -8.24 24.19
C PHE A 21 -4.42 -9.58 24.93
N PHE A 22 -4.36 -10.72 24.23
CA PHE A 22 -4.51 -12.04 24.83
C PHE A 22 -3.15 -12.77 24.98
N SER A 23 -2.29 -12.26 25.86
CA SER A 23 -0.85 -12.60 25.91
C SER A 23 -0.49 -14.01 26.44
N GLU A 24 -1.35 -14.68 27.21
CA GLU A 24 -0.94 -15.92 27.91
C GLU A 24 -1.26 -17.21 27.13
N LYS A 25 -2.49 -17.35 26.58
CA LYS A 25 -2.91 -18.58 25.87
C LYS A 25 -2.56 -18.58 24.38
N ILE A 26 -2.51 -17.40 23.75
CA ILE A 26 -2.17 -17.25 22.33
C ILE A 26 -0.66 -17.31 22.10
N LYS A 27 0.18 -17.16 23.15
CA LYS A 27 1.64 -17.28 23.03
C LYS A 27 2.09 -18.63 22.45
N GLN A 28 1.42 -19.72 22.83
CA GLN A 28 1.67 -21.06 22.28
C GLN A 28 1.37 -21.16 20.77
N TRP A 29 0.42 -20.37 20.27
CA TRP A 29 0.04 -20.32 18.86
C TRP A 29 0.66 -19.14 18.12
N SER A 30 1.47 -18.32 18.81
CA SER A 30 2.02 -17.07 18.28
C SER A 30 2.87 -17.29 17.03
N VAL A 31 3.64 -18.38 16.98
CA VAL A 31 4.45 -18.71 15.80
C VAL A 31 3.56 -19.04 14.61
N PHE A 32 2.52 -19.86 14.81
CA PHE A 32 1.56 -20.21 13.77
C PHE A 32 0.82 -18.97 13.23
N ILE A 33 0.37 -18.10 14.14
CA ILE A 33 -0.33 -16.87 13.78
C ILE A 33 0.60 -15.89 13.04
N LEU A 34 1.88 -15.79 13.44
CA LEU A 34 2.88 -14.97 12.75
C LEU A 34 3.15 -15.51 11.33
N THR A 35 3.25 -16.83 11.17
CA THR A 35 3.37 -17.46 9.84
C THR A 35 2.16 -17.16 8.97
N VAL A 36 0.95 -17.26 9.52
CA VAL A 36 -0.28 -16.92 8.80
C VAL A 36 -0.28 -15.43 8.39
N ALA A 37 0.10 -14.51 9.28
CA ALA A 37 0.20 -13.09 8.96
C ALA A 37 1.18 -12.81 7.80
N PHE A 38 2.35 -13.46 7.80
CA PHE A 38 3.30 -13.38 6.69
C PHE A 38 2.71 -13.94 5.39
N CYS A 39 2.05 -15.10 5.43
CA CYS A 39 1.39 -15.67 4.26
C CYS A 39 0.31 -14.73 3.69
N VAL A 40 -0.50 -14.09 4.54
CA VAL A 40 -1.52 -13.13 4.10
C VAL A 40 -0.89 -11.94 3.40
N VAL A 41 0.21 -11.38 3.93
CA VAL A 41 0.94 -10.28 3.27
C VAL A 41 1.51 -10.70 1.92
N VAL A 42 2.05 -11.93 1.81
CA VAL A 42 2.57 -12.46 0.53
C VAL A 42 1.45 -12.62 -0.49
N VAL A 43 0.31 -13.19 -0.09
CA VAL A 43 -0.87 -13.31 -0.95
C VAL A 43 -1.35 -11.94 -1.39
N GLN A 44 -1.37 -10.97 -0.48
CA GLN A 44 -1.77 -9.59 -0.79
C GLN A 44 -0.86 -8.95 -1.84
N LEU A 45 0.46 -9.12 -1.73
CA LEU A 45 1.42 -8.66 -2.74
C LEU A 45 1.20 -9.28 -4.12
N ILE A 46 0.78 -10.54 -4.19
CA ILE A 46 0.53 -11.25 -5.45
C ILE A 46 -0.78 -10.79 -6.10
N VAL A 47 -1.85 -10.61 -5.31
CA VAL A 47 -3.20 -10.29 -5.82
C VAL A 47 -3.31 -8.82 -6.22
N GLU A 48 -2.81 -7.90 -5.38
CA GLU A 48 -3.01 -6.45 -5.55
C GLU A 48 -1.78 -5.72 -6.12
N GLY A 49 -0.62 -6.38 -6.14
CA GLY A 49 0.64 -5.78 -6.58
C GLY A 49 1.26 -4.82 -5.56
N TYR A 50 2.42 -4.27 -5.88
CA TYR A 50 3.17 -3.40 -4.97
C TYR A 50 2.55 -1.99 -4.91
N ARG A 51 1.68 -1.77 -3.93
CA ARG A 51 1.11 -0.45 -3.62
C ARG A 51 1.84 0.17 -2.43
N TRP A 52 2.53 1.28 -2.66
CA TRP A 52 3.27 1.99 -1.61
C TRP A 52 2.38 2.50 -0.46
N GLN A 53 1.08 2.69 -0.71
CA GLN A 53 0.08 3.06 0.30
C GLN A 53 -0.09 1.98 1.39
N MET A 54 0.27 0.74 1.08
CA MET A 54 0.12 -0.43 1.95
C MET A 54 1.40 -0.78 2.72
N ILE A 55 2.46 0.04 2.59
CA ILE A 55 3.71 -0.12 3.35
C ILE A 55 3.45 -0.26 4.87
N PRO A 56 2.55 0.53 5.50
CA PRO A 56 2.24 0.33 6.90
C PRO A 56 1.78 -1.11 7.14
N ALA A 57 0.77 -1.60 6.42
CA ALA A 57 0.23 -2.95 6.59
C ALA A 57 1.30 -4.05 6.38
N TYR A 58 2.21 -3.89 5.42
CA TYR A 58 3.33 -4.83 5.21
C TYR A 58 4.34 -4.85 6.35
N LEU A 59 4.48 -3.75 7.10
CA LEU A 59 5.34 -3.69 8.29
C LEU A 59 4.70 -4.37 9.51
N SER A 60 3.41 -4.65 9.48
CA SER A 60 2.68 -5.21 10.64
C SER A 60 3.27 -6.52 11.18
N PRO A 61 3.69 -7.51 10.36
CA PRO A 61 4.27 -8.76 10.86
C PRO A 61 5.67 -8.52 11.43
N PHE A 62 6.43 -7.56 10.88
CA PHE A 62 7.75 -7.18 11.38
C PHE A 62 7.69 -6.55 12.76
N ILE A 63 6.73 -5.65 12.98
CA ILE A 63 6.46 -5.05 14.30
C ILE A 63 6.04 -6.15 15.29
N LEU A 64 5.23 -7.12 14.84
CA LEU A 64 4.81 -8.27 15.63
C LEU A 64 5.99 -9.14 16.08
N THR A 65 6.88 -9.50 15.16
CA THR A 65 8.09 -10.29 15.42
C THR A 65 9.01 -9.56 16.40
N SER A 66 9.24 -8.26 16.19
CA SER A 66 10.06 -7.46 17.08
C SER A 66 9.46 -7.40 18.49
N CYS A 67 8.14 -7.19 18.60
CA CYS A 67 7.44 -7.19 19.88
C CYS A 67 7.52 -8.54 20.60
N TYR A 68 7.41 -9.66 19.86
CA TYR A 68 7.55 -11.01 20.40
C TYR A 68 8.96 -11.25 20.97
N LEU A 69 10.01 -10.94 20.19
CA LEU A 69 11.41 -11.10 20.62
C LEU A 69 11.74 -10.23 21.84
N PHE A 70 11.29 -8.97 21.87
CA PHE A 70 11.49 -8.08 23.03
C PHE A 70 10.68 -8.52 24.26
N ALA A 71 9.50 -9.13 24.07
CA ALA A 71 8.68 -9.66 25.16
C ALA A 71 9.28 -10.94 25.78
N GLU A 72 9.98 -11.76 24.99
CA GLU A 72 10.72 -12.92 25.50
C GLU A 72 11.96 -12.51 26.31
N SER A 73 12.63 -11.43 25.90
CA SER A 73 13.82 -10.91 26.58
C SER A 73 13.50 -10.23 27.93
N LYS A 74 12.37 -9.50 28.05
CA LYS A 74 11.95 -8.86 29.29
C LYS A 74 10.98 -9.73 30.10
N LYS A 75 11.50 -10.80 30.70
CA LYS A 75 10.71 -11.71 31.56
C LYS A 75 10.26 -11.10 32.90
N ASN A 76 10.60 -9.83 33.23
CA ASN A 76 10.47 -9.37 34.62
C ASN A 76 10.10 -7.90 34.88
N VAL A 77 9.44 -7.17 33.98
CA VAL A 77 8.93 -5.83 34.35
C VAL A 77 7.51 -5.62 33.84
N LYS A 78 6.53 -5.96 34.69
CA LYS A 78 5.14 -5.52 34.57
C LYS A 78 5.08 -4.01 34.85
N SER A 79 5.40 -3.19 33.86
CA SER A 79 5.13 -1.74 33.93
C SER A 79 3.84 -1.45 33.17
N CYS A 80 2.79 -1.11 33.92
CA CYS A 80 1.49 -0.69 33.38
C CYS A 80 1.64 0.44 32.34
N GLY A 81 2.67 1.30 32.49
CA GLY A 81 2.97 2.37 31.52
C GLY A 81 3.53 1.89 30.19
N ALA A 82 4.24 0.76 30.14
CA ALA A 82 4.73 0.21 28.87
C ALA A 82 3.60 -0.34 28.00
N PHE A 83 2.51 -0.79 28.62
CA PHE A 83 1.30 -1.22 27.91
C PHE A 83 0.61 -0.01 27.26
N THR A 84 0.43 1.09 28.01
CA THR A 84 -0.16 2.34 27.50
C THR A 84 0.61 2.93 26.32
N VAL A 85 1.94 2.92 26.38
CA VAL A 85 2.79 3.39 25.28
C VAL A 85 2.65 2.49 24.05
N LYS A 86 2.66 1.15 24.24
CA LYS A 86 2.43 0.21 23.14
C LYS A 86 1.07 0.39 22.49
N THR A 87 0.01 0.58 23.28
CA THR A 87 -1.34 0.81 22.75
C THR A 87 -1.45 2.14 22.02
N ALA A 88 -0.83 3.21 22.54
CA ALA A 88 -0.83 4.51 21.87
C ALA A 88 -0.09 4.45 20.52
N LEU A 89 1.07 3.79 20.49
CA LEU A 89 1.85 3.60 19.26
C LEU A 89 1.07 2.78 18.22
N LEU A 90 0.37 1.74 18.68
CA LEU A 90 -0.49 0.92 17.83
C LEU A 90 -1.65 1.71 17.25
N VAL A 91 -2.31 2.54 18.07
CA VAL A 91 -3.41 3.39 17.61
C VAL A 91 -2.91 4.38 16.57
N ILE A 92 -1.78 5.05 16.81
CA ILE A 92 -1.18 5.97 15.82
C ILE A 92 -0.88 5.24 14.51
N TYR A 93 -0.28 4.05 14.60
CA TYR A 93 0.02 3.23 13.43
C TYR A 93 -1.25 2.79 12.68
N LEU A 94 -2.33 2.42 13.40
CA LEU A 94 -3.63 2.09 12.83
C LEU A 94 -4.22 3.29 12.09
N THR A 95 -4.17 4.47 12.70
CA THR A 95 -4.64 5.71 12.09
C THR A 95 -3.89 5.99 10.79
N ILE A 96 -2.57 5.84 10.77
CA ILE A 96 -1.75 6.05 9.57
C ILE A 96 -2.06 5.00 8.49
N ALA A 97 -2.18 3.73 8.88
CA ALA A 97 -2.46 2.62 7.97
C ALA A 97 -3.85 2.72 7.30
N VAL A 98 -4.84 3.32 7.97
CA VAL A 98 -6.17 3.57 7.41
C VAL A 98 -6.20 4.90 6.63
N MET A 99 -5.53 5.94 7.15
CA MET A 99 -5.51 7.27 6.53
C MET A 99 -4.84 7.26 5.16
N LEU A 100 -3.68 6.60 5.00
CA LEU A 100 -2.94 6.60 3.73
C LEU A 100 -3.78 6.12 2.52
N PRO A 101 -4.38 4.92 2.55
CA PRO A 101 -5.21 4.44 1.46
C PRO A 101 -6.56 5.17 1.35
N SER A 102 -7.02 5.86 2.40
CA SER A 102 -8.26 6.67 2.36
C SER A 102 -8.05 8.03 1.69
N LEU A 103 -6.93 8.71 1.99
CA LEU A 103 -6.57 10.01 1.43
C LEU A 103 -6.14 9.95 -0.03
N MET A 104 -5.62 8.80 -0.47
CA MET A 104 -5.23 8.59 -1.85
C MET A 104 -6.01 7.44 -2.48
N PRO A 105 -7.30 7.66 -2.78
CA PRO A 105 -8.07 6.70 -3.56
C PRO A 105 -7.40 6.53 -4.92
N VAL A 106 -7.27 5.28 -5.36
CA VAL A 106 -6.91 4.96 -6.74
C VAL A 106 -7.94 5.64 -7.62
N VAL A 107 -7.51 6.58 -8.46
CA VAL A 107 -8.39 7.26 -9.40
C VAL A 107 -8.87 6.21 -10.40
N LEU A 108 -10.04 5.64 -10.13
CA LEU A 108 -10.77 4.83 -11.08
C LEU A 108 -11.35 5.80 -12.10
N PHE A 109 -10.82 5.77 -13.32
CA PHE A 109 -11.46 6.49 -14.41
C PHE A 109 -12.88 5.94 -14.58
N GLU A 110 -13.86 6.83 -14.49
CA GLU A 110 -15.24 6.47 -14.75
C GLU A 110 -15.34 5.80 -16.12
N LYS A 111 -16.12 4.73 -16.19
CA LYS A 111 -16.40 4.08 -17.47
C LYS A 111 -17.10 5.11 -18.35
N THR A 112 -16.53 5.39 -19.52
CA THR A 112 -17.06 6.40 -20.44
C THR A 112 -18.55 6.15 -20.68
N SER A 113 -19.41 7.07 -20.23
CA SER A 113 -20.88 6.95 -20.33
C SER A 113 -21.42 7.07 -21.75
N GLY A 114 -20.58 7.40 -22.73
CA GLY A 114 -20.97 7.57 -24.12
C GLY A 114 -21.13 6.24 -24.88
N PRO A 115 -21.90 6.24 -25.99
CA PRO A 115 -22.15 5.04 -26.80
C PRO A 115 -20.92 4.55 -27.59
N PHE A 116 -19.81 5.28 -27.54
CA PHE A 116 -18.59 4.95 -28.26
C PHE A 116 -17.46 4.62 -27.28
N LYS A 117 -16.76 3.51 -27.52
CA LYS A 117 -15.50 3.20 -26.83
C LYS A 117 -14.48 4.27 -27.20
N VAL A 118 -13.77 4.81 -26.22
CA VAL A 118 -12.68 5.77 -26.45
C VAL A 118 -11.35 5.02 -26.43
N GLY A 119 -10.46 5.36 -27.36
CA GLY A 119 -9.07 4.93 -27.38
C GLY A 119 -8.15 6.14 -27.39
N THR A 120 -6.93 5.96 -26.88
CA THR A 120 -5.92 7.01 -26.88
C THR A 120 -4.80 6.62 -27.84
N THR A 121 -4.38 7.54 -28.69
CA THR A 121 -3.18 7.40 -29.51
C THR A 121 -2.18 8.46 -29.09
N LEU A 122 -0.97 8.03 -28.74
CA LEU A 122 0.15 8.90 -28.40
C LEU A 122 1.05 9.02 -29.63
N TYR A 123 1.34 10.25 -30.00
CA TYR A 123 2.30 10.56 -31.05
C TYR A 123 3.48 11.31 -30.44
N HIS A 124 4.67 10.94 -30.90
CA HIS A 124 5.91 11.63 -30.61
C HIS A 124 6.39 12.26 -31.91
N TRP A 125 6.46 13.59 -31.92
CA TRP A 125 6.98 14.35 -33.05
C TRP A 125 8.26 15.07 -32.66
N ILE A 126 9.18 15.13 -33.61
CA ILE A 126 10.45 15.84 -33.48
C ILE A 126 10.45 16.94 -34.54
N ASP A 127 10.53 18.19 -34.09
CA ASP A 127 10.69 19.35 -34.96
C ASP A 127 12.18 19.54 -35.28
N TYR A 128 12.59 19.06 -36.46
CA TYR A 128 13.95 19.22 -36.95
C TYR A 128 14.25 20.64 -37.47
N ASN A 129 13.33 21.59 -37.44
CA ASN A 129 13.64 22.94 -37.90
C ASN A 129 13.95 23.90 -36.75
N ARG A 130 13.79 23.44 -35.50
CA ARG A 130 13.89 24.29 -34.30
C ARG A 130 14.66 23.58 -33.19
N GLU A 131 15.57 24.33 -32.57
CA GLU A 131 16.29 23.91 -31.36
C GLU A 131 15.43 24.13 -30.12
N GLU A 132 15.64 23.29 -29.08
CA GLU A 132 14.90 23.37 -27.83
C GLU A 132 15.53 24.42 -26.89
N PRO A 133 14.87 25.56 -26.62
CA PRO A 133 15.46 26.66 -25.87
C PRO A 133 15.76 26.34 -24.40
N TYR A 134 15.15 25.29 -23.83
CA TYR A 134 15.29 24.92 -22.43
C TYR A 134 16.24 23.72 -22.20
N MET A 135 16.80 23.13 -23.26
CA MET A 135 17.72 22.00 -23.15
C MET A 135 19.17 22.51 -23.02
N LYS A 136 19.93 21.92 -22.08
CA LYS A 136 21.35 22.27 -21.86
C LYS A 136 22.28 21.77 -22.97
N ASP A 137 21.80 20.84 -23.79
CA ASP A 137 22.55 20.24 -24.87
C ASP A 137 22.33 21.06 -26.17
N LEU A 138 23.42 21.52 -26.79
CA LEU A 138 23.37 22.39 -27.97
C LEU A 138 22.77 21.72 -29.21
N ASN A 139 22.68 20.39 -29.22
CA ASN A 139 22.14 19.62 -30.35
C ASN A 139 20.71 19.11 -30.11
N GLY A 140 20.06 19.55 -29.01
CA GLY A 140 18.72 19.16 -28.63
C GLY A 140 17.66 19.69 -29.59
N ARG A 141 16.98 18.78 -30.31
CA ARG A 141 15.81 19.11 -31.12
C ARG A 141 14.57 19.25 -30.26
N ARG A 142 13.63 20.07 -30.71
CA ARG A 142 12.34 20.21 -30.02
C ARG A 142 11.48 18.97 -30.22
N GLU A 143 11.17 18.30 -29.14
CA GLU A 143 10.29 17.14 -29.12
C GLU A 143 8.92 17.50 -28.53
N LEU A 144 7.85 17.00 -29.16
CA LEU A 144 6.48 17.22 -28.75
C LEU A 144 5.77 15.86 -28.62
N MET A 145 5.26 15.59 -27.44
CA MET A 145 4.30 14.49 -27.23
C MET A 145 2.89 15.05 -27.23
N PHE A 146 2.01 14.48 -28.04
CA PHE A 146 0.59 14.79 -28.00
C PHE A 146 -0.24 13.51 -28.00
N GLY A 147 -1.25 13.50 -27.14
CA GLY A 147 -2.22 12.41 -27.01
C GLY A 147 -3.56 12.83 -27.61
N ILE A 148 -4.09 12.03 -28.52
CA ILE A 148 -5.40 12.24 -29.12
C ILE A 148 -6.35 11.18 -28.60
N LEU A 149 -7.46 11.61 -27.99
CA LEU A 149 -8.57 10.76 -27.57
C LEU A 149 -9.56 10.62 -28.74
N GLN A 150 -9.73 9.41 -29.25
CA GLN A 150 -10.58 9.14 -30.42
C GLN A 150 -11.58 8.02 -30.15
N LYS A 151 -12.66 7.99 -30.93
CA LYS A 151 -13.61 6.87 -30.91
C LYS A 151 -12.93 5.62 -31.47
N LYS A 152 -12.87 4.56 -30.68
CA LYS A 152 -12.37 3.25 -31.06
C LYS A 152 -13.43 2.54 -31.92
N LYS A 153 -13.13 2.33 -33.20
CA LYS A 153 -13.98 1.56 -34.12
C LYS A 153 -13.76 0.06 -33.86
N GLU A 154 -14.81 -0.66 -33.48
CA GLU A 154 -14.76 -2.12 -33.42
C GLU A 154 -14.70 -2.68 -34.84
N ARG A 155 -13.74 -3.58 -35.10
CA ARG A 155 -13.66 -4.36 -36.35
C ARG A 155 -14.39 -5.67 -36.17
#